data_AF-A0A1G5UVU0-F1
#
_entry.id   AF-A0A1G5UVU0-F1
#
_cell.length_a   1.000
_cell.length_b   1.000
_cell.length_c   1.000
_cell.angle_alpha   90.00
_cell.angle_beta   90.00
_cell.angle_gamma   90.00
#
_symmetry.space_group_name_H-M   'P 1'
#
loop_
_entity.id
_entity.type
_entity.pdbx_description
1 polymer ?
#
loop_
_entity_poly.entity_id
_entity_poly.type
_entity_poly.pdbx_seq_one_letter_code
_entity_poly.pdbx_strand_id
1 'polypeptide(L)'
;MRGYLIDSNIISDYFSENLTQDFLDFLDPIFEKSPCLLIISQIELLSWKADPTIESLIQEFISDSRVFELSQEIISTCIAATAIVEDLVLITKNIRDFSKIKGLRILNTSDFVWQIQSIAKYVF
;
A
#
# COMPACT_ATOMS: atom_id res chain seq x y z
N MET A 1 -10.54 3.11 23.51
CA MET A 1 -10.23 4.49 23.06
C MET A 1 -9.85 4.39 21.58
N ARG A 2 -10.32 5.28 20.70
CA ARG A 2 -9.92 5.29 19.28
C ARG A 2 -8.50 5.88 19.17
N GLY A 3 -7.64 5.27 18.36
CA GLY A 3 -6.31 5.81 18.00
C GLY A 3 -6.36 6.57 16.68
N TYR A 4 -5.32 7.34 16.37
CA TYR A 4 -5.17 8.07 15.11
C TYR A 4 -4.24 7.31 14.18
N LEU A 5 -4.65 7.10 12.92
CA LEU A 5 -3.76 6.64 11.85
C LEU A 5 -3.23 7.88 11.14
N ILE A 6 -1.91 7.98 11.01
CA ILE A 6 -1.23 9.19 10.57
C ILE A 6 -0.61 8.95 9.21
N ASP A 7 -0.86 9.87 8.28
CA ASP A 7 -0.36 9.80 6.91
C ASP A 7 1.05 10.40 6.80
N SER A 8 1.82 9.97 5.81
CA SER A 8 3.22 10.36 5.59
C SER A 8 3.37 11.87 5.39
N ASN A 9 2.42 12.54 4.72
CA ASN A 9 2.45 13.97 4.48
C ASN A 9 2.34 14.81 5.78
N ILE A 10 1.46 14.41 6.71
CA ILE A 10 1.33 15.07 8.02
C ILE A 10 2.62 14.91 8.81
N ILE A 11 3.25 13.74 8.73
CA ILE A 11 4.50 13.46 9.44
C ILE A 11 5.65 14.26 8.83
N SER A 12 5.75 14.33 7.50
CA SER A 12 6.77 15.16 6.85
C SER A 12 6.57 16.65 7.14
N ASP A 13 5.33 17.12 7.18
CA ASP A 13 5.03 18.52 7.50
C ASP A 13 5.31 18.84 8.97
N TYR A 14 5.08 17.88 9.88
CA TYR A 14 5.44 17.98 11.28
C TYR A 14 6.95 18.16 11.46
N PHE A 15 7.77 17.30 10.84
CA PHE A 15 9.23 17.40 10.92
C PHE A 15 9.84 18.58 10.15
N SER A 16 9.08 19.16 9.21
CA SER A 16 9.51 20.34 8.45
C SER A 16 9.00 21.67 9.06
N GLU A 17 8.31 21.63 10.21
CA GLU A 17 7.64 22.78 10.84
C GLU A 17 6.68 23.53 9.89
N ASN A 18 6.05 22.81 8.96
CA ASN A 18 5.12 23.36 7.97
C ASN A 18 3.66 23.43 8.46
N LEU A 19 3.41 23.10 9.72
CA LEU A 19 2.09 23.07 10.35
C LEU A 19 1.90 24.27 11.29
N THR A 20 0.64 24.66 11.52
CA THR A 20 0.31 25.71 12.51
C THR A 20 0.65 25.24 13.91
N GLN A 21 1.12 26.14 14.79
CA GLN A 21 1.46 25.81 16.18
C GLN A 21 0.34 25.08 16.93
N ASP A 22 -0.91 25.55 16.82
CA ASP A 22 -2.06 24.90 17.47
C ASP A 22 -2.24 23.43 17.04
N PHE A 23 -1.80 23.08 15.81
CA PHE A 23 -1.89 21.72 15.29
C PHE A 23 -0.67 20.87 15.69
N LEU A 24 0.52 21.47 15.81
CA LEU A 24 1.68 20.82 16.42
C LEU A 24 1.38 20.43 17.87
N ASP A 25 0.88 21.38 18.67
CA ASP A 25 0.48 21.14 20.07
C ASP A 25 -0.57 20.02 20.20
N PHE A 26 -1.40 19.82 19.17
CA PHE A 26 -2.35 18.71 19.10
C PHE A 26 -1.69 17.37 18.74
N LEU A 27 -0.68 17.38 17.85
CA LEU A 27 0.03 16.18 17.40
C LEU A 27 1.05 15.68 18.41
N ASP A 28 1.72 16.56 19.16
CA ASP A 28 2.72 16.22 20.17
C ASP A 28 2.27 15.06 21.10
N PRO A 29 1.12 15.15 21.81
CA PRO A 29 0.68 14.06 22.69
C PRO A 29 0.25 12.78 21.94
N ILE A 30 -0.01 12.86 20.63
CA ILE A 30 -0.31 11.68 19.80
C ILE A 30 0.98 10.95 19.45
N PHE A 31 2.02 11.72 19.07
CA PHE A 31 3.32 11.22 18.66
C PHE A 31 4.11 10.67 19.85
N GLU A 32 3.98 11.25 21.04
CA GLU A 32 4.65 10.77 22.27
C GLU A 32 4.11 9.43 22.80
N LYS A 33 2.88 9.03 22.44
CA LYS A 33 2.23 7.87 23.07
C LYS A 33 2.50 6.55 22.36
N SER A 34 2.04 6.43 21.12
CA SER A 34 2.27 5.31 20.20
C SER A 34 1.57 5.65 18.87
N PRO A 35 2.25 6.38 17.98
CA PRO A 35 1.69 6.76 16.69
C PRO A 35 1.35 5.51 15.88
N CYS A 36 0.29 5.57 15.07
CA CYS A 36 -0.11 4.45 14.21
C CYS A 36 0.13 4.82 12.75
N LEU A 37 0.80 3.94 12.01
CA LEU A 37 1.11 4.11 10.60
C LEU A 37 0.58 2.95 9.77
N LEU A 38 0.23 3.22 8.52
CA LEU A 38 0.13 2.16 7.52
C LEU A 38 1.53 1.87 6.98
N ILE A 39 1.79 0.62 6.62
CA ILE A 39 3.05 0.20 5.98
C ILE A 39 3.41 1.04 4.74
N ILE A 40 2.42 1.54 4.01
CA ILE A 40 2.64 2.43 2.86
C ILE A 40 3.29 3.74 3.31
N SER A 41 2.75 4.38 4.36
CA SER A 41 3.29 5.62 4.91
C SER A 41 4.72 5.42 5.45
N GLN A 42 5.04 4.25 6.03
CA GLN A 42 6.41 3.91 6.41
C GLN A 42 7.35 3.88 5.19
N ILE A 43 6.94 3.23 4.09
CA ILE A 43 7.73 3.14 2.86
C ILE A 43 7.99 4.54 2.28
N GLU A 44 6.97 5.41 2.28
CA GLU A 44 7.07 6.79 1.80
C GLU A 44 8.03 7.62 2.65
N LEU A 45 7.91 7.53 3.98
CA LEU A 45 8.80 8.23 4.91
C LEU A 45 10.26 7.79 4.77
N LEU A 46 10.51 6.49 4.60
CA LEU A 46 11.86 5.96 4.33
C LEU A 46 12.41 6.38 2.96
N SER A 47 11.55 6.78 2.04
CA SER A 47 11.92 7.27 0.71
C SER A 47 12.08 8.80 0.66
N TRP A 48 11.70 9.50 1.74
CA TRP A 48 11.79 10.94 1.81
C TRP A 48 13.26 11.38 1.99
N LYS A 49 13.75 12.18 1.04
CA LYS A 49 15.11 12.71 1.06
C LYS A 49 15.15 13.98 1.90
N ALA A 50 15.54 13.84 3.15
CA ALA A 50 15.75 14.95 4.08
C ALA A 50 17.24 15.11 4.42
N ASP A 51 17.60 16.06 5.26
CA ASP A 51 18.95 16.07 5.82
C ASP A 51 19.11 14.96 6.86
N PRO A 52 20.35 14.54 7.18
CA PRO A 52 20.60 13.40 8.07
C PRO A 52 19.98 13.51 9.47
N THR A 53 19.72 14.74 9.95
CA THR A 53 19.06 14.97 11.24
C THR A 53 17.61 14.54 11.17
N ILE A 54 16.88 15.04 10.17
CA ILE A 54 15.47 14.70 9.94
C ILE A 54 15.33 13.22 9.58
N GLU A 55 16.24 12.66 8.78
CA GLU A 55 16.26 11.21 8.51
C GLU A 55 16.35 10.39 9.79
N SER A 56 17.20 10.81 10.74
CA SER A 56 17.34 10.13 12.04
C SER A 56 16.05 10.22 12.87
N LEU A 57 15.40 11.39 12.90
CA LEU A 57 14.13 11.60 13.60
C LEU A 57 13.00 10.75 13.01
N ILE A 58 12.95 10.60 11.68
CA ILE A 58 11.98 9.73 11.01
C ILE A 58 12.20 8.27 11.42
N GLN A 59 13.44 7.79 11.47
CA GLN A 59 13.73 6.41 11.87
C GLN A 59 13.30 6.16 13.32
N GLU A 60 13.56 7.10 14.22
CA GLU A 60 13.13 7.03 15.62
C GLU A 60 11.59 7.01 15.71
N PHE A 61 10.92 7.94 15.03
CA PHE A 61 9.46 7.99 14.97
C PHE A 61 8.84 6.70 14.43
N ILE A 62 9.42 6.11 13.38
CA ILE A 62 8.97 4.83 12.83
C ILE A 62 9.17 3.69 13.84
N SER A 63 10.29 3.69 14.57
CA SER A 63 10.58 2.71 15.61
C SER A 63 9.57 2.75 16.75
N ASP A 64 9.13 3.95 17.13
CA ASP A 64 8.13 4.15 18.19
C ASP A 64 6.67 3.97 17.70
N SER A 65 6.49 3.90 16.38
CA SER A 65 5.20 3.72 15.75
C SER A 65 4.71 2.28 15.77
N ARG A 66 3.41 2.10 15.96
CA ARG A 66 2.72 0.87 15.58
C ARG A 66 2.43 0.89 14.08
N VAL A 67 3.16 0.06 13.33
CA VAL A 67 2.96 -0.10 11.88
C VAL A 67 1.94 -1.20 11.60
N PHE A 68 0.92 -0.88 10.81
CA PHE A 68 -0.10 -1.81 10.34
C PHE A 68 0.23 -2.27 8.92
N GLU A 69 0.35 -3.58 8.74
CA GLU A 69 0.48 -4.19 7.41
C GLU A 69 -0.86 -4.19 6.65
N LEU A 70 -0.77 -4.33 5.33
CA LEU A 70 -1.94 -4.56 4.50
C LEU A 70 -2.36 -6.03 4.57
N SER A 71 -3.64 -6.26 4.88
CA SER A 71 -4.20 -7.61 4.77
C SER A 71 -4.29 -8.03 3.30
N GLN A 72 -4.26 -9.35 3.05
CA GLN A 72 -4.46 -9.90 1.70
C GLN A 72 -5.77 -9.44 1.07
N GLU A 73 -6.83 -9.28 1.88
CA GLU A 73 -8.13 -8.79 1.41
C GLU A 73 -8.05 -7.34 0.89
N ILE A 74 -7.35 -6.45 1.60
CA ILE A 74 -7.14 -5.07 1.15
C ILE A 74 -6.31 -5.05 -0.12
N ILE A 75 -5.23 -5.85 -0.18
CA ILE A 75 -4.36 -5.94 -1.37
C ILE A 75 -5.17 -6.39 -2.59
N SER A 76 -5.93 -7.49 -2.48
CA SER A 76 -6.78 -7.99 -3.58
C SER A 76 -7.82 -6.96 -4.00
N THR A 77 -8.41 -6.23 -3.05
CA THR A 77 -9.39 -5.18 -3.34
C THR A 77 -8.76 -4.04 -4.13
N CYS A 78 -7.59 -3.56 -3.73
CA CYS A 78 -6.87 -2.51 -4.45
C CYS A 78 -6.52 -2.95 -5.88
N ILE A 79 -5.95 -4.14 -6.05
CA ILE A 79 -5.61 -4.69 -7.38
C ILE A 79 -6.84 -4.75 -8.29
N ALA A 80 -7.95 -5.25 -7.76
CA ALA A 80 -9.18 -5.40 -8.54
C ALA A 80 -9.84 -4.07 -8.87
N ALA A 81 -9.90 -3.14 -7.91
CA ALA A 81 -10.45 -1.81 -8.12
C ALA A 81 -9.69 -1.07 -9.22
N THR A 82 -8.34 -1.10 -9.17
CA THR A 82 -7.50 -0.50 -10.21
C THR A 82 -7.78 -1.12 -11.58
N ALA A 83 -7.83 -2.45 -11.67
CA ALA A 83 -8.11 -3.12 -12.94
C ALA A 83 -9.49 -2.76 -13.54
N ILE A 84 -10.49 -2.53 -12.69
CA ILE A 84 -11.83 -2.13 -13.14
C ILE A 84 -11.85 -0.67 -13.58
N VAL A 85 -11.33 0.24 -12.76
CA VAL A 85 -11.36 1.69 -13.02
C VAL A 85 -10.59 2.03 -14.30
N GLU A 86 -9.47 1.35 -14.53
CA GLU A 86 -8.61 1.57 -15.69
C GLU A 86 -9.00 0.71 -16.92
N ASP A 87 -10.13 0.01 -16.88
CA ASP A 87 -10.58 -0.94 -17.92
C ASP A 87 -9.47 -1.92 -18.37
N LEU A 88 -8.79 -2.53 -17.40
CA LEU A 88 -7.73 -3.52 -17.64
C LEU A 88 -8.26 -4.96 -17.50
N VAL A 89 -7.43 -5.92 -17.90
CA VAL A 89 -7.64 -7.35 -17.65
C VAL A 89 -6.58 -7.80 -16.65
N LEU A 90 -7.02 -8.34 -15.50
CA LEU A 90 -6.12 -8.85 -14.48
C LEU A 90 -5.54 -10.21 -14.92
N ILE A 91 -4.23 -10.30 -15.06
CA ILE A 91 -3.53 -11.56 -15.29
C ILE A 91 -3.11 -12.15 -13.94
N THR A 92 -3.63 -13.32 -13.57
CA THR A 92 -3.31 -13.93 -12.26
C THR A 92 -3.49 -15.46 -12.26
N LYS A 93 -2.81 -16.12 -11.33
CA LYS A 93 -3.03 -17.54 -10.97
C LYS A 93 -3.99 -17.69 -9.79
N ASN A 94 -4.27 -16.61 -9.06
CA ASN A 94 -5.03 -16.61 -7.81
C ASN A 94 -6.51 -16.29 -8.02
N ILE A 95 -7.16 -16.91 -9.01
CA ILE A 95 -8.53 -16.57 -9.43
C ILE A 95 -9.53 -16.62 -8.27
N ARG A 96 -9.32 -17.54 -7.32
CA ARG A 96 -10.21 -17.72 -6.16
C ARG A 96 -10.32 -16.46 -5.32
N ASP A 97 -9.20 -15.73 -5.15
CA ASP A 97 -9.13 -14.51 -4.33
C ASP A 97 -9.97 -13.38 -4.94
N PHE A 98 -10.19 -13.43 -6.26
CA PHE A 98 -10.91 -12.41 -7.02
C PHE A 98 -12.32 -12.86 -7.47
N SER A 99 -12.71 -14.10 -7.17
CA SER A 99 -13.94 -14.75 -7.68
C SER A 99 -15.25 -14.04 -7.32
N LYS A 100 -15.25 -13.23 -6.25
CA LYS A 100 -16.43 -12.51 -5.75
C LYS A 100 -16.55 -11.09 -6.32
N ILE A 101 -15.55 -10.61 -7.06
CA ILE A 101 -15.50 -9.21 -7.51
C ILE A 101 -16.18 -9.11 -8.87
N LYS A 102 -17.38 -8.52 -8.86
CA LYS A 102 -18.18 -8.31 -10.08
C LYS A 102 -17.50 -7.29 -10.99
N GLY A 103 -17.52 -7.53 -12.29
CA GLY A 103 -16.98 -6.62 -13.31
C GLY A 103 -15.47 -6.76 -13.56
N LEU A 104 -14.74 -7.50 -12.73
CA LEU A 104 -13.32 -7.74 -12.95
C LEU A 104 -13.11 -8.75 -14.09
N ARG A 105 -12.40 -8.33 -15.13
CA ARG A 105 -11.95 -9.22 -16.21
C ARG A 105 -10.66 -9.92 -15.78
N ILE A 106 -10.63 -11.25 -15.85
CA ILE A 106 -9.48 -12.07 -15.44
C ILE A 106 -9.00 -12.91 -16.62
N LEU A 107 -7.68 -12.96 -16.80
CA LEU A 107 -6.99 -13.86 -17.69
C LEU A 107 -6.16 -14.84 -16.86
N ASN A 108 -6.49 -16.13 -16.91
CA ASN A 108 -5.70 -17.15 -16.25
C ASN A 108 -4.54 -17.60 -17.14
N THR A 109 -3.32 -17.55 -16.61
CA THR A 109 -2.13 -18.04 -17.32
C THR A 109 -2.22 -19.52 -17.74
N SER A 110 -2.97 -20.34 -17.01
CA SER A 110 -3.18 -21.76 -17.35
C SER A 110 -4.01 -21.96 -18.63
N ASP A 111 -4.78 -20.96 -19.06
CA ASP A 111 -5.62 -21.06 -20.25
C ASP A 111 -4.78 -21.03 -21.54
N PHE A 112 -3.53 -20.55 -21.49
CA PHE A 112 -2.62 -20.48 -22.64
C PHE A 112 -1.90 -21.79 -22.96
N VAL A 113 -1.93 -22.79 -22.09
CA VAL A 113 -1.10 -24.01 -22.23
C VAL A 113 -1.56 -24.91 -23.40
N TRP A 114 -2.72 -24.67 -24.00
CA TRP A 114 -3.31 -25.59 -25.00
C TRP A 114 -3.17 -25.18 -26.48
N GLN A 115 -2.78 -23.94 -26.81
CA GLN A 115 -2.73 -23.54 -28.24
C GLN A 115 -1.50 -24.08 -28.99
N ILE A 116 -0.40 -24.41 -28.31
CA ILE A 116 0.82 -24.90 -28.99
C ILE A 116 0.78 -26.42 -29.21
N GLN A 117 0.15 -27.19 -28.32
CA GLN A 117 0.04 -28.65 -28.51
C GLN A 117 -0.93 -29.04 -29.63
N SER A 118 -1.90 -28.18 -29.95
CA SER A 118 -2.84 -28.46 -31.04
C SER A 118 -2.25 -28.17 -32.43
N ILE A 119 -1.20 -27.35 -32.55
CA ILE A 119 -0.52 -27.11 -33.84
C ILE A 119 0.50 -28.23 -34.13
N ALA A 120 1.20 -28.73 -33.12
CA ALA A 120 2.17 -29.82 -33.28
C ALA A 120 1.54 -31.14 -33.76
N LYS A 121 0.23 -31.35 -33.53
CA LYS A 121 -0.50 -32.56 -33.99
C LYS A 121 -0.93 -32.51 -35.47
N TYR A 122 -0.78 -31.36 -36.14
CA TYR A 122 -1.11 -31.17 -37.56
C TYR A 122 0.12 -30.79 -38.42
N VAL A 123 1.31 -30.72 -37.83
CA VAL A 123 2.55 -30.27 -38.52
C VAL A 123 3.67 -31.34 -38.49
N PHE A 124 3.46 -32.49 -37.84
CA PHE A 124 4.36 -33.65 -37.93
C PHE A 124 3.59 -34.95 -38.14
#